data_AF-A0A4Y2TZW6-F1
#
_entry.id   AF-A0A4Y2TZW6-F1
#
_cell.length_a   1.000
_cell.length_b   1.000
_cell.length_c   1.000
_cell.angle_alpha   90.00
_cell.angle_beta   90.00
_cell.angle_gamma   90.00
#
_symmetry.space_group_name_H-M   'P 1'
#
loop_
_entity.id
_entity.type
_entity.pdbx_description
1 polymer ?
#
loop_
_entity_poly.entity_id
_entity_poly.type
_entity_poly.pdbx_seq_one_letter_code
_entity_poly.pdbx_strand_id
1 'polypeptide(L)'
;MVSIAKEFIRVERMRDWQAHLNCVKEIFPYFHASGPFPYAKSAHLYLQDMLQLENLIDPSVFGRSIQGFLTVRRSAKFSCRTSTEMIIEQSLMQSIKNTHNKSRFISMLSEKLKAADIFVKQTNNDADVLII
;
A
#
# COMPACT_ATOMS: atom_id res chain seq x y z
N MET A 1 -8.49 -19.48 -8.88
CA MET A 1 -7.75 -18.76 -7.82
C MET A 1 -6.23 -18.83 -7.99
N VAL A 2 -5.60 -20.02 -7.94
CA VAL A 2 -4.12 -20.13 -8.00
C VAL A 2 -3.51 -19.58 -9.30
N SER A 3 -4.18 -19.77 -10.44
CA SER A 3 -3.77 -19.19 -11.73
C SER A 3 -3.73 -17.66 -11.68
N ILE A 4 -4.81 -17.05 -11.21
CA ILE A 4 -4.94 -15.59 -11.08
C ILE A 4 -3.92 -15.02 -10.10
N ALA A 5 -3.67 -15.69 -8.97
CA ALA A 5 -2.64 -15.27 -8.02
C ALA A 5 -1.22 -15.33 -8.61
N LYS A 6 -0.90 -16.39 -9.38
CA LYS A 6 0.38 -16.50 -10.10
C LYS A 6 0.52 -15.39 -11.14
N GLU A 7 -0.56 -15.12 -11.87
CA GLU A 7 -0.59 -14.08 -12.89
C GLU A 7 -0.42 -12.69 -12.28
N PHE A 8 -1.09 -12.41 -11.16
CA PHE A 8 -0.93 -11.19 -10.38
C PHE A 8 0.55 -10.96 -9.99
N ILE A 9 1.22 -11.97 -9.42
CA ILE A 9 2.64 -11.87 -9.06
C ILE A 9 3.52 -11.63 -10.30
N ARG A 10 3.17 -12.26 -11.43
CA ARG A 10 3.89 -12.11 -12.70
C ARG A 10 3.77 -10.68 -13.22
N VAL A 11 2.55 -10.13 -13.32
CA VAL A 11 2.29 -8.80 -13.86
C VAL A 11 2.89 -7.69 -13.00
N GLU A 12 2.83 -7.83 -11.67
CA GLU A 12 3.52 -6.91 -10.75
C GLU A 12 5.04 -6.89 -11.02
N ARG A 13 5.67 -8.07 -11.11
CA ARG A 13 7.12 -8.15 -11.39
C ARG A 13 7.49 -7.59 -12.76
N MET A 14 6.60 -7.72 -13.74
CA MET A 14 6.79 -7.24 -15.12
C MET A 14 6.54 -5.74 -15.31
N ARG A 15 5.92 -5.04 -14.34
CA ARG A 15 5.47 -3.64 -14.48
C ARG A 15 4.35 -3.43 -15.49
N ASP A 16 3.58 -4.48 -15.75
CA ASP A 16 2.43 -4.34 -16.63
C ASP A 16 1.24 -3.80 -15.84
N TRP A 17 1.10 -2.48 -15.83
CA TRP A 17 0.05 -1.79 -15.10
C TRP A 17 -1.35 -2.16 -15.58
N GLN A 18 -1.53 -2.30 -16.88
CA GLN A 18 -2.84 -2.62 -17.45
C GLN A 18 -3.24 -4.07 -17.08
N ALA A 19 -2.30 -5.01 -17.20
CA ALA A 19 -2.54 -6.39 -16.79
C ALA A 19 -2.75 -6.51 -15.28
N HIS A 20 -2.06 -5.70 -14.46
CA HIS A 20 -2.31 -5.60 -13.02
C HIS A 20 -3.75 -5.25 -12.70
N LEU A 21 -4.29 -4.16 -13.29
CA LEU A 21 -5.68 -3.76 -13.07
C LEU A 21 -6.69 -4.82 -13.55
N ASN A 22 -6.39 -5.51 -14.64
CA ASN A 22 -7.21 -6.62 -15.11
C ASN A 22 -7.18 -7.81 -14.14
N CYS A 23 -6.02 -8.18 -13.60
CA CYS A 23 -5.93 -9.21 -12.56
C CYS A 23 -6.72 -8.84 -11.30
N VAL A 24 -6.68 -7.57 -10.87
CA VAL A 24 -7.48 -7.11 -9.72
C VAL A 24 -8.98 -7.28 -9.97
N LYS A 25 -9.46 -6.96 -11.17
CA LYS A 25 -10.87 -7.20 -11.57
C LYS A 25 -11.24 -8.68 -11.49
N GLU A 26 -10.37 -9.57 -11.97
CA GLU A 26 -10.61 -11.02 -11.96
C GLU A 26 -10.55 -11.66 -10.56
N ILE A 27 -9.90 -10.99 -9.60
CA ILE A 27 -9.83 -11.44 -8.20
C ILE A 27 -11.15 -11.19 -7.44
N PHE A 28 -11.97 -10.23 -7.85
CA PHE A 28 -13.17 -9.82 -7.10
C PHE A 28 -14.14 -10.94 -6.69
N PRO A 29 -14.50 -11.91 -7.56
CA PRO A 29 -15.38 -13.00 -7.15
C PRO A 29 -14.83 -13.79 -5.96
N TYR A 30 -13.50 -13.90 -5.84
CA TYR A 30 -12.85 -14.60 -4.73
C TYR A 30 -12.85 -13.77 -3.45
N PHE A 31 -12.63 -12.46 -3.54
CA PHE A 31 -12.73 -11.59 -2.36
C PHE A 31 -14.13 -11.59 -1.77
N HIS A 32 -15.16 -11.53 -2.63
CA HIS A 32 -16.56 -11.66 -2.20
C HIS A 32 -16.86 -13.03 -1.60
N ALA A 33 -16.34 -14.11 -2.18
CA ALA A 33 -16.54 -15.47 -1.67
C ALA A 33 -15.76 -15.77 -0.38
N SER A 34 -14.64 -15.08 -0.13
CA SER A 34 -13.75 -15.38 1.00
C SER A 34 -14.32 -15.01 2.38
N GLY A 35 -15.34 -14.15 2.43
CA GLY A 35 -16.05 -13.77 3.66
C GLY A 35 -15.74 -12.37 4.20
N PRO A 36 -14.46 -11.91 4.29
CA PRO A 36 -14.16 -10.56 4.75
C PRO A 36 -14.59 -9.48 3.75
N PHE A 37 -15.78 -8.93 3.98
CA PHE A 37 -16.32 -7.79 3.25
C PHE A 37 -15.37 -6.58 3.15
N PRO A 38 -14.53 -6.24 4.17
CA PRO A 38 -13.60 -5.13 4.06
C PRO A 38 -12.60 -5.28 2.91
N TYR A 39 -12.05 -6.47 2.67
CA TYR A 39 -11.07 -6.66 1.59
C TYR A 39 -11.72 -6.52 0.21
N ALA A 40 -12.93 -7.06 0.03
CA ALA A 40 -13.68 -6.87 -1.20
C ALA A 40 -13.95 -5.38 -1.44
N LYS A 41 -14.44 -4.66 -0.43
CA LYS A 41 -14.69 -3.21 -0.51
C LYS A 41 -13.42 -2.41 -0.83
N SER A 42 -12.33 -2.65 -0.12
CA SER A 42 -11.06 -1.96 -0.35
C SER A 42 -10.52 -2.23 -1.75
N ALA A 43 -10.67 -3.44 -2.28
CA ALA A 43 -10.24 -3.77 -3.63
C ALA A 43 -11.07 -3.04 -4.70
N HIS A 44 -12.39 -2.85 -4.48
CA HIS A 44 -13.23 -2.02 -5.35
C HIS A 44 -12.78 -0.56 -5.36
N LEU A 45 -12.57 0.02 -4.17
CA LEU A 45 -12.10 1.40 -4.02
C LEU A 45 -10.75 1.59 -4.70
N TYR A 46 -9.80 0.70 -4.43
CA TYR A 46 -8.49 0.71 -5.09
C TYR A 46 -8.63 0.68 -6.62
N LEU A 47 -9.43 -0.23 -7.17
CA LEU A 47 -9.59 -0.32 -8.62
C LEU A 47 -10.21 0.95 -9.21
N GLN A 48 -11.22 1.51 -8.55
CA GLN A 48 -11.87 2.74 -8.99
C GLN A 48 -10.89 3.92 -9.00
N ASP A 49 -10.15 4.09 -7.91
CA ASP A 49 -9.14 5.15 -7.78
C ASP A 49 -8.03 4.99 -8.83
N MET A 50 -7.56 3.77 -9.04
CA MET A 50 -6.50 3.49 -10.02
C MET A 50 -6.93 3.68 -11.47
N LEU A 51 -8.21 3.48 -11.79
CA LEU A 51 -8.76 3.78 -13.12
C LEU A 51 -8.94 5.28 -13.34
N GLN A 52 -9.20 6.04 -12.28
CA GLN A 52 -9.35 7.50 -12.32
C GLN A 52 -8.04 8.25 -12.06
N LEU A 53 -6.95 7.51 -11.80
CA LEU A 53 -5.67 8.06 -11.36
C LEU A 53 -5.12 9.13 -12.30
N GLU A 54 -5.26 8.94 -13.62
CA GLU A 54 -4.84 9.92 -14.63
C GLU A 54 -5.42 11.32 -14.40
N ASN A 55 -6.64 11.42 -13.86
CA ASN A 55 -7.33 12.68 -13.63
C ASN A 55 -7.05 13.27 -12.23
N LEU A 56 -6.51 12.46 -11.31
CA LEU A 56 -6.33 12.83 -9.89
C LEU A 56 -4.92 13.35 -9.58
N ILE A 57 -3.91 12.91 -10.33
CA ILE A 57 -2.51 13.24 -10.08
C ILE A 57 -1.87 13.96 -11.25
N ASP A 58 -0.75 14.62 -10.98
CA ASP A 58 0.05 15.27 -12.01
C ASP A 58 0.44 14.29 -13.14
N PRO A 59 0.26 14.67 -14.43
CA PRO A 59 0.54 13.79 -15.56
C PRO A 59 1.96 13.23 -15.59
N SER A 60 2.96 13.95 -15.07
CA SER A 60 4.34 13.47 -15.02
C SER A 60 4.52 12.32 -14.02
N VAL A 61 3.79 12.37 -12.90
CA VAL A 61 3.78 11.30 -11.90
C VAL A 61 3.03 10.09 -12.44
N PHE A 62 1.88 10.32 -13.09
CA PHE A 62 1.12 9.24 -13.74
C PHE A 62 1.96 8.51 -14.80
N GLY A 63 2.66 9.24 -15.66
CA GLY A 63 3.55 8.66 -16.66
C GLY A 63 4.64 7.76 -16.05
N ARG A 64 5.20 8.15 -14.90
CA ARG A 64 6.15 7.31 -14.15
C ARG A 64 5.49 6.07 -13.57
N SER A 65 4.26 6.18 -13.06
CA SER A 65 3.50 5.04 -12.55
C SER A 65 3.25 3.99 -13.63
N ILE A 66 2.82 4.41 -14.83
CA ILE A 66 2.60 3.52 -15.98
C ILE A 66 3.90 2.91 -16.50
N GLN A 67 4.98 3.68 -16.51
CA GLN A 67 6.31 3.14 -16.82
C GLN A 67 6.76 2.09 -15.80
N GLY A 68 6.08 1.99 -14.65
CA GLY A 68 6.16 0.94 -13.66
C GLY A 68 7.03 1.28 -12.45
N PHE A 69 7.24 2.56 -12.16
CA PHE A 69 8.01 2.98 -10.99
C PHE A 69 7.38 2.56 -9.65
N LEU A 70 6.20 1.95 -9.68
CA LEU A 70 5.50 1.28 -8.57
C LEU A 70 6.21 0.03 -8.02
N THR A 71 7.25 -0.46 -8.70
CA THR A 71 8.06 -1.59 -8.21
C THR A 71 9.52 -1.25 -8.12
N VAL A 72 10.14 -1.62 -7.00
CA VAL A 72 11.56 -1.43 -6.73
C VAL A 72 12.26 -2.78 -6.75
N ARG A 73 13.52 -2.78 -7.16
CA ARG A 73 14.40 -3.96 -7.15
C ARG A 73 15.68 -3.64 -6.39
N ARG A 74 16.11 -4.55 -5.53
CA ARG A 74 17.40 -4.47 -4.82
C ARG A 74 18.54 -5.16 -5.58
N SER A 75 18.22 -5.93 -6.62
CA SER A 75 19.19 -6.65 -7.46
C SER A 75 18.81 -6.50 -8.94
N ALA A 76 19.72 -6.83 -9.85
CA ALA A 76 19.47 -6.81 -11.28
C ALA A 76 18.58 -7.98 -11.78
N LYS A 77 18.31 -8.98 -10.92
CA LYS A 77 17.49 -10.16 -11.28
C LYS A 77 16.07 -9.76 -11.68
N PHE A 78 15.54 -10.35 -12.74
CA PHE A 78 14.20 -10.05 -13.24
C PHE A 78 13.09 -10.31 -12.21
N SER A 79 13.20 -11.39 -11.44
CA SER A 79 12.18 -11.82 -10.46
C SER A 79 12.25 -11.14 -9.09
N CYS A 80 13.19 -10.21 -8.87
CA CYS A 80 13.40 -9.59 -7.54
C CYS A 80 12.69 -8.24 -7.36
N ARG A 81 11.73 -7.94 -8.24
CA ARG A 81 10.88 -6.75 -8.09
C ARG A 81 9.84 -6.97 -7.00
N THR A 82 9.63 -5.90 -6.25
CA THR A 82 8.70 -5.85 -5.13
C THR A 82 7.96 -4.52 -5.21
N SER A 83 6.66 -4.54 -4.88
CA SER A 83 5.86 -3.31 -4.78
C SER A 83 6.54 -2.29 -3.84
N THR A 84 6.51 -1.02 -4.23
CA THR A 84 7.00 0.10 -3.42
C THR A 84 6.28 0.17 -2.08
N GLU A 85 4.97 -0.06 -2.06
CA GLU A 85 4.19 -0.04 -0.82
C GLU A 85 4.67 -1.09 0.15
N MET A 86 4.87 -2.33 -0.33
CA MET A 86 5.37 -3.42 0.51
C MET A 86 6.77 -3.12 1.04
N ILE A 87 7.65 -2.48 0.26
CA ILE A 87 8.98 -2.08 0.74
C ILE A 87 8.88 -0.97 1.78
N ILE A 88 8.02 0.03 1.57
CA ILE A 88 7.81 1.14 2.52
C ILE A 88 7.28 0.57 3.84
N GLU A 89 6.25 -0.27 3.78
CA GLU A 89 5.65 -0.92 4.95
C GLU A 89 6.70 -1.74 5.71
N GLN A 90 7.41 -2.64 5.03
CA GLN A 90 8.43 -3.48 5.66
C GLN A 90 9.56 -2.64 6.26
N SER A 91 10.03 -1.62 5.56
CA SER A 91 11.14 -0.77 6.03
C SER A 91 10.70 0.07 7.22
N LEU A 92 9.48 0.63 7.18
CA LEU A 92 8.89 1.41 8.25
C LEU A 92 8.64 0.55 9.48
N MET A 93 7.94 -0.58 9.33
CA MET A 93 7.70 -1.54 10.41
C MET A 93 9.01 -2.00 11.05
N GLN A 94 10.02 -2.31 10.24
CA GLN A 94 11.34 -2.70 10.76
C GLN A 94 11.98 -1.58 11.58
N SER A 95 11.88 -0.33 11.15
CA SER A 95 12.41 0.82 11.89
C SER A 95 11.71 1.06 13.23
N ILE A 96 10.40 0.79 13.30
CA ILE A 96 9.54 1.01 14.47
C ILE A 96 9.44 -0.22 15.38
N LYS A 97 10.03 -1.35 14.97
CA LYS A 97 9.96 -2.63 15.70
C LYS A 97 10.46 -2.55 17.15
N ASN A 98 11.43 -1.69 17.45
CA ASN A 98 11.92 -1.47 18.80
C ASN A 98 10.99 -0.51 19.56
N THR A 99 10.59 -0.87 20.78
CA THR A 99 9.79 -0.04 21.70
C THR A 99 10.32 1.39 21.83
N HIS A 100 11.64 1.59 21.88
CA HIS A 100 12.23 2.93 21.93
C HIS A 100 12.00 3.75 20.64
N ASN A 101 12.18 3.12 19.47
CA ASN A 101 11.92 3.79 18.20
C ASN A 101 10.43 4.07 18.02
N LYS A 102 9.57 3.15 18.48
CA LYS A 102 8.13 3.31 18.50
C LYS A 102 7.70 4.50 19.35
N SER A 103 8.21 4.62 20.58
CA SER A 103 7.88 5.75 21.45
C SER A 103 8.37 7.08 20.88
N ARG A 104 9.59 7.12 20.31
CA ARG A 104 10.13 8.30 19.64
C ARG A 104 9.30 8.71 18.43
N PHE A 105 8.89 7.76 17.59
CA PHE A 105 8.05 8.03 16.42
C PHE A 105 6.67 8.55 16.83
N ILE A 106 6.03 7.93 17.82
CA ILE A 106 4.73 8.37 18.35
C ILE A 106 4.84 9.79 18.92
N SER A 107 5.89 10.08 19.69
CA SER A 107 6.13 11.41 20.24
C SER A 107 6.30 12.46 19.13
N MET A 108 7.16 12.18 18.14
CA MET A 108 7.34 13.07 16.98
C MET A 108 6.03 13.31 16.24
N LEU A 109 5.25 12.26 15.97
CA LEU A 109 3.98 12.36 15.26
C LEU A 109 2.96 13.16 16.06
N SER A 110 2.86 12.93 17.38
CA SER A 110 1.96 13.67 18.26
C SER A 110 2.25 15.17 18.24
N GLU A 111 3.52 15.56 18.32
CA GLU A 111 3.92 16.97 18.25
C GLU A 111 3.58 17.60 16.90
N LYS A 112 3.74 16.87 15.79
CA LYS A 112 3.37 17.34 14.45
C LYS A 112 1.86 17.52 14.28
N LEU A 113 1.06 16.61 14.82
CA LEU A 113 -0.39 16.68 14.76
C LEU A 113 -0.94 17.82 15.62
N LYS A 114 -0.43 18.00 16.85
CA LYS A 114 -0.78 19.16 17.70
C LYS A 114 -0.43 20.48 17.04
N ALA A 115 0.71 20.56 16.34
CA ALA A 115 1.10 21.75 15.58
C ALA A 115 0.16 22.04 14.40
N ALA A 116 -0.58 21.04 13.92
CA ALA A 116 -1.63 21.18 12.91
C ALA A 116 -3.03 21.36 13.52
N ASP A 117 -3.12 21.65 14.83
CA ASP A 117 -4.36 21.81 15.59
C ASP A 117 -5.24 20.55 15.64
N ILE A 118 -4.61 19.37 15.53
CA ILE A 118 -5.26 18.07 15.64
C ILE A 118 -5.12 17.56 17.07
N PHE A 119 -6.23 17.14 17.67
CA PHE A 119 -6.24 16.59 19.03
C PHE A 119 -5.61 15.19 19.05
N VAL A 120 -4.65 14.95 19.96
CA VAL A 120 -3.96 13.67 20.08
C VAL A 120 -4.08 13.13 21.50
N LYS A 121 -4.59 11.90 21.64
CA LYS A 121 -4.63 11.18 22.92
C LYS A 121 -3.88 9.85 22.80
N GLN A 122 -2.81 9.72 23.58
CA GLN A 122 -2.02 8.48 23.63
C GLN A 122 -2.62 7.52 24.67
N THR A 123 -2.75 6.25 24.32
CA THR A 123 -3.20 5.17 25.21
C THR A 123 -2.02 4.63 26.02
N ASN A 124 -2.25 4.29 27.30
CA ASN A 124 -1.18 3.93 28.22
C ASN A 124 -0.71 2.46 28.12
N ASN A 125 -1.48 1.58 27.46
CA ASN A 125 -1.28 0.13 27.58
C ASN A 125 -1.27 -0.69 26.28
N ASP A 126 -1.43 -0.07 25.10
CA ASP A 126 -1.06 -0.73 23.85
C ASP A 126 -0.77 0.33 22.81
N ALA A 127 0.19 0.04 21.94
CA ALA A 127 0.91 1.04 21.20
C ALA A 127 0.19 1.48 19.90
N ASP A 128 -1.09 1.75 20.04
CA ASP A 128 -2.00 2.26 19.01
C ASP A 128 -2.48 3.64 19.42
N VAL A 129 -2.02 4.66 18.71
CA VAL A 129 -2.47 6.05 18.87
C VAL A 129 -3.90 6.13 18.33
N LEU A 130 -4.85 6.52 19.18
CA LEU A 130 -6.20 6.86 18.74
C LEU A 130 -6.18 8.31 18.24
N ILE A 131 -6.27 8.48 16.92
CA ILE A 131 -6.54 9.77 16.29
C ILE A 131 -8.07 9.93 16.27
N ILE A 132 -8.60 10.95 16.96
CA ILE A 132 -10.02 11.34 16.93
C ILE A 132 -10.15 12.62 16.12
#